data_AF-A0A545AEE5-F1
#
_entry.id   AF-A0A545AEE5-F1
#
_cell.length_a   1.000
_cell.length_b   1.000
_cell.length_c   1.000
_cell.angle_alpha   90.00
_cell.angle_beta   90.00
_cell.angle_gamma   90.00
#
_symmetry.space_group_name_H-M   'P 1'
#
loop_
_entity.id
_entity.type
_entity.pdbx_description
1 polymer ?
#
loop_
_entity_poly.entity_id
_entity_poly.type
_entity_poly.pdbx_seq_one_letter_code
_entity_poly.pdbx_strand_id
1 'polypeptide(L)'
;MGRFVVGVLVFVLAGCAGAPSEAAPKTSVAPTTAPNPTLVGHRWWVVGTRTGGVRAWVRFHDRSVVASAGCNTLVADVRYEASALRFSNVRIPAPIPCPSDSSAALQSIAKAFDGRTVYTLSWPTLRIDHSLVLTGR
;
A
#
# COMPACT_ATOMS: atom_id res chain seq x y z
N MET A 1 44.49 -22.92 24.21
CA MET A 1 43.90 -23.93 25.11
C MET A 1 42.77 -23.28 25.88
N GLY A 2 41.53 -23.31 25.36
CA GLY A 2 40.36 -22.68 25.98
C GLY A 2 39.23 -23.68 26.09
N ARG A 3 38.77 -23.93 27.31
CA ARG A 3 37.86 -25.02 27.69
C ARG A 3 36.44 -24.75 27.20
N PHE A 4 35.87 -25.68 26.43
CA PHE A 4 34.46 -25.72 26.09
C PHE A 4 33.67 -26.34 27.25
N VAL A 5 32.74 -25.60 27.84
CA VAL A 5 31.77 -26.13 28.80
C VAL A 5 30.50 -26.45 28.02
N VAL A 6 30.30 -27.74 27.80
CA VAL A 6 29.09 -28.34 27.23
C VAL A 6 28.08 -28.49 28.36
N GLY A 7 27.12 -27.56 28.44
CA GLY A 7 25.97 -27.66 29.34
C GLY A 7 24.78 -28.24 28.59
N VAL A 8 24.56 -29.56 28.74
CA VAL A 8 23.35 -30.23 28.26
C VAL A 8 22.21 -29.90 29.23
N LEU A 9 21.27 -29.08 28.77
CA LEU A 9 20.04 -28.76 29.50
C LEU A 9 18.89 -29.58 28.91
N VAL A 10 18.54 -30.68 29.57
CA VAL A 10 17.39 -31.51 29.23
C VAL A 10 16.15 -30.90 29.90
N PHE A 11 15.25 -30.31 29.11
CA PHE A 11 13.91 -29.95 29.55
C PHE A 11 12.91 -31.01 29.06
N VAL A 12 12.47 -31.87 29.98
CA VAL A 12 11.28 -32.72 29.81
C VAL A 12 10.11 -31.94 30.37
N LEU A 13 9.20 -31.48 29.51
CA LEU A 13 7.89 -30.96 29.89
C LEU A 13 6.82 -31.80 29.20
N ALA A 14 6.16 -32.63 30.00
CA ALA A 14 4.97 -33.38 29.65
C ALA A 14 3.73 -32.48 29.72
N GLY A 15 2.80 -32.68 28.80
CA GLY A 15 1.37 -32.40 29.00
C GLY A 15 0.85 -31.02 28.63
N CYS A 16 0.26 -30.92 27.43
CA CYS A 16 -1.17 -30.67 27.23
C CYS A 16 -1.44 -30.59 25.72
N ALA A 17 -2.09 -31.61 25.19
CA ALA A 17 -2.68 -31.59 23.85
C ALA A 17 -3.88 -30.63 23.85
N GLY A 18 -3.61 -29.33 23.82
CA GLY A 18 -4.60 -28.31 23.52
C GLY A 18 -4.75 -28.24 22.00
N ALA A 19 -5.85 -28.75 21.47
CA ALA A 19 -6.21 -28.53 20.07
C ALA A 19 -6.23 -27.01 19.81
N PRO A 20 -5.54 -26.50 18.77
CA PRO A 20 -5.65 -25.10 18.42
C PRO A 20 -7.09 -24.83 18.01
N SER A 21 -7.81 -24.10 18.85
CA SER A 21 -9.12 -23.56 18.52
C SER A 21 -8.88 -22.47 17.47
N GLU A 22 -8.85 -22.90 16.21
CA GLU A 22 -8.74 -22.05 15.04
C GLU A 22 -10.04 -21.26 14.93
N ALA A 23 -10.12 -20.17 15.69
CA ALA A 23 -11.21 -19.22 15.62
C ALA A 23 -11.24 -18.67 14.19
N ALA A 24 -12.17 -19.17 13.38
CA ALA A 24 -12.39 -18.73 12.02
C ALA A 24 -12.40 -17.18 12.01
N PRO A 25 -11.52 -16.53 11.23
CA PRO A 25 -11.44 -15.08 11.21
C PRO A 25 -12.79 -14.55 10.73
N LYS A 26 -13.53 -13.90 11.64
CA LYS A 26 -14.73 -13.14 11.28
C LYS A 26 -14.27 -12.05 10.32
N THR A 27 -14.44 -12.30 9.04
CA THR A 27 -14.09 -11.37 7.97
C THR A 27 -15.15 -10.28 8.00
N SER A 28 -14.96 -9.32 8.91
CA SER A 28 -15.76 -8.10 8.97
C SER A 28 -15.40 -7.26 7.75
N VAL A 29 -16.20 -7.38 6.69
CA VAL A 29 -16.07 -6.55 5.51
C VAL A 29 -16.53 -5.15 5.90
N ALA A 30 -15.61 -4.19 5.93
CA ALA A 30 -15.96 -2.80 6.17
C ALA A 30 -16.99 -2.34 5.10
N PRO A 31 -18.04 -1.59 5.50
CA PRO A 31 -19.04 -1.11 4.56
C PRO A 31 -18.38 -0.21 3.51
N THR A 32 -18.68 -0.48 2.24
CA THR A 32 -18.24 0.37 1.13
C THR A 32 -19.03 1.67 1.16
N THR A 33 -18.33 2.79 1.09
CA THR A 33 -18.91 4.14 1.05
C THR A 33 -18.84 4.69 -0.37
N ALA A 34 -19.70 5.64 -0.71
CA ALA A 34 -19.60 6.37 -1.98
C ALA A 34 -18.23 7.08 -2.10
N PRO A 35 -17.66 7.17 -3.31
CA PRO A 35 -16.40 7.89 -3.52
C PRO A 35 -16.52 9.36 -3.12
N ASN A 36 -15.43 9.92 -2.58
CA ASN A 36 -15.37 11.36 -2.32
C ASN A 36 -15.29 12.12 -3.67
N PRO A 37 -16.25 13.01 -3.99
CA PRO A 37 -16.29 13.69 -5.28
C PRO A 37 -15.08 14.61 -5.51
N THR A 38 -14.42 15.08 -4.44
CA THR A 38 -13.19 15.89 -4.56
C THR A 38 -11.94 15.07 -4.85
N LEU A 39 -12.01 13.74 -4.67
CA LEU A 39 -10.91 12.81 -4.95
C LEU A 39 -10.96 12.28 -6.38
N VAL A 40 -12.16 11.88 -6.81
CA VAL A 40 -12.41 11.28 -8.12
C VAL A 40 -12.36 12.32 -9.23
N GLY A 41 -11.85 11.94 -10.41
CA GLY A 41 -11.83 12.82 -11.59
C GLY A 41 -10.64 13.79 -11.64
N HIS A 42 -9.95 14.01 -10.52
CA HIS A 42 -8.77 14.88 -10.45
C HIS A 42 -7.47 14.13 -10.69
N ARG A 43 -6.49 14.83 -11.28
CA ARG A 43 -5.11 14.35 -11.36
C ARG A 43 -4.32 14.88 -10.17
N TRP A 44 -3.74 13.95 -9.44
CA TRP A 44 -2.97 14.16 -8.23
C TRP A 44 -1.50 13.98 -8.51
N TRP A 45 -0.69 15.02 -8.38
CA TRP A 45 0.75 14.97 -8.63
C TRP A 45 1.50 14.55 -7.38
N VAL A 46 2.42 13.60 -7.51
CA VAL A 46 3.25 13.16 -6.38
C VAL A 46 4.22 14.27 -6.01
N VAL A 47 4.23 14.63 -4.73
CA VAL A 47 5.12 15.66 -4.17
C VAL A 47 6.17 14.99 -3.29
N GLY A 48 7.41 15.44 -3.41
CA GLY A 48 8.53 15.03 -2.57
C GLY A 48 9.67 14.38 -3.33
N THR A 49 10.79 14.18 -2.63
CA THR A 49 12.07 13.73 -3.18
C THR A 49 12.08 12.26 -3.60
N ARG A 50 11.12 11.45 -3.14
CA ARG A 50 11.03 10.01 -3.43
C ARG A 50 10.79 9.67 -4.91
N THR A 51 10.49 10.68 -5.73
CA THR A 51 10.30 10.50 -7.17
C THR A 51 11.59 10.68 -7.97
N GLY A 52 12.71 11.09 -7.35
CA GLY A 52 13.93 11.42 -8.09
C GLY A 52 13.73 12.53 -9.13
N GLY A 53 12.78 13.44 -8.90
CA GLY A 53 12.41 14.50 -9.87
C GLY A 53 11.48 14.03 -10.98
N VAL A 54 11.11 12.75 -11.02
CA VAL A 54 10.14 12.24 -12.00
C VAL A 54 8.76 12.83 -11.73
N ARG A 55 8.12 13.31 -12.78
CA ARG A 55 6.78 13.89 -12.71
C ARG A 55 5.71 12.78 -12.64
N ALA A 56 5.59 12.16 -11.46
CA ALA A 56 4.62 11.11 -11.21
C ALA A 56 3.23 11.68 -10.85
N TRP A 57 2.17 10.95 -11.22
CA TRP A 57 0.79 11.33 -10.94
C TRP A 57 -0.09 10.12 -10.65
N VAL A 58 -1.22 10.37 -10.00
CA VAL A 58 -2.28 9.42 -9.63
C VAL A 58 -3.63 10.02 -10.07
N ARG A 59 -4.54 9.19 -10.59
CA ARG A 59 -5.92 9.58 -10.89
C ARG A 59 -6.88 8.53 -10.34
N PHE A 60 -7.82 8.99 -9.53
CA PHE A 60 -8.86 8.16 -8.95
C PHE A 60 -10.11 8.15 -9.84
N HIS A 61 -10.68 6.97 -10.02
CA HIS A 61 -11.94 6.67 -10.66
C HIS A 61 -12.86 5.96 -9.67
N ASP A 62 -14.15 5.84 -9.98
CA ASP A 62 -15.16 5.27 -9.07
C ASP A 62 -14.79 3.90 -8.47
N ARG A 63 -14.05 3.08 -9.21
CA ARG A 63 -13.65 1.72 -8.78
C ARG A 63 -12.20 1.36 -9.08
N SER A 64 -11.43 2.28 -9.66
CA SER A 64 -10.04 2.04 -10.02
C SER A 64 -9.18 3.27 -9.77
N VAL A 65 -7.88 3.04 -9.67
CA VAL A 65 -6.87 4.08 -9.61
C VAL A 65 -5.82 3.80 -10.67
N VAL A 66 -5.40 4.84 -11.36
CA VAL A 66 -4.32 4.79 -12.34
C VAL A 66 -3.21 5.71 -11.87
N ALA A 67 -1.98 5.21 -11.85
CA ALA A 67 -0.82 6.00 -11.51
C ALA A 67 0.25 5.87 -12.58
N SER A 68 1.02 6.93 -12.81
CA SER A 68 2.15 6.92 -13.74
C SER A 68 3.36 7.53 -13.08
N ALA A 69 4.51 6.92 -13.32
CA ALA A 69 5.82 7.47 -12.97
C ALA A 69 6.61 7.81 -14.25
N GLY A 70 5.93 8.37 -15.26
CA GLY A 70 6.53 8.77 -16.53
C GLY A 70 6.73 7.61 -17.52
N CYS A 71 7.46 6.56 -17.11
CA CYS A 71 7.81 5.44 -17.98
C CYS A 71 6.78 4.30 -17.97
N ASN A 72 6.37 3.86 -16.78
CA ASN A 72 5.37 2.80 -16.60
C ASN A 72 4.08 3.36 -15.97
N THR A 73 2.98 2.64 -16.18
CA THR A 73 1.66 2.93 -15.58
C THR A 73 1.24 1.77 -14.68
N LEU A 74 0.83 2.10 -13.47
CA LEU A 74 0.24 1.19 -12.50
C LEU A 74 -1.27 1.36 -12.50
N VAL A 75 -1.99 0.24 -12.40
CA VAL A 75 -3.43 0.21 -12.21
C VAL A 75 -3.75 -0.62 -10.97
N ALA A 76 -4.75 -0.19 -10.21
CA ALA A 76 -5.30 -0.96 -9.11
C ALA A 76 -6.82 -0.72 -9.02
N ASP A 77 -7.52 -1.67 -8.44
CA ASP A 77 -8.90 -1.45 -8.02
C ASP A 77 -8.89 -0.69 -6.70
N VAL A 78 -9.90 0.17 -6.47
CA VAL A 78 -10.04 0.92 -5.23
C VAL A 78 -11.47 0.78 -4.70
N ARG A 79 -11.58 0.52 -3.39
CA ARG A 79 -12.81 0.63 -2.63
C ARG A 79 -12.67 1.78 -1.64
N TYR A 80 -13.69 2.63 -1.62
CA TYR A 80 -13.76 3.77 -0.72
C TYR A 80 -14.40 3.35 0.60
N GLU A 81 -13.69 3.57 1.69
CA GLU A 81 -14.18 3.43 3.06
C GLU A 81 -14.24 4.84 3.69
N ALA A 82 -14.95 5.00 4.81
CA ALA A 82 -15.18 6.32 5.43
C ALA A 82 -13.89 7.13 5.71
N SER A 83 -12.81 6.45 6.13
CA SER A 83 -11.51 7.08 6.46
C SER A 83 -10.31 6.37 5.82
N ALA A 84 -10.57 5.46 4.89
CA ALA A 84 -9.55 4.62 4.28
C ALA A 84 -9.85 4.35 2.80
N LEU A 85 -8.79 4.02 2.06
CA LEU A 85 -8.87 3.44 0.73
C LEU A 85 -8.39 2.00 0.85
N ARG A 86 -9.14 1.07 0.24
CA ARG A 86 -8.70 -0.31 0.12
C ARG A 86 -8.40 -0.59 -1.34
N PHE A 87 -7.14 -0.87 -1.61
CA PHE A 87 -6.64 -1.18 -2.93
C PHE A 87 -6.53 -2.71 -3.11
N SER A 88 -6.74 -3.16 -4.34
CA SER A 88 -6.59 -4.56 -4.72
C SER A 88 -6.16 -4.67 -6.18
N ASN A 89 -5.68 -5.86 -6.59
CA ASN A 89 -5.29 -6.13 -7.98
C ASN A 89 -4.28 -5.12 -8.56
N VAL A 90 -3.35 -4.66 -7.71
CA VAL A 90 -2.28 -3.73 -8.06
C VAL A 90 -1.35 -4.39 -9.08
N ARG A 91 -1.23 -3.79 -10.27
CA ARG A 91 -0.42 -4.35 -11.36
C ARG A 91 0.08 -3.28 -12.32
N ILE A 92 1.12 -3.62 -13.08
CA ILE A 92 1.65 -2.83 -14.21
C ILE A 92 1.29 -3.63 -15.48
N PRO A 93 0.31 -3.21 -16.29
CA PRO A 93 -0.20 -4.04 -17.40
C PRO A 93 0.82 -4.38 -18.49
N ALA A 94 1.74 -3.46 -18.78
CA ALA A 94 2.76 -3.62 -19.80
C ALA A 94 4.09 -3.02 -19.29
N PRO A 95 4.83 -3.73 -18.43
CA PRO A 95 6.06 -3.21 -17.85
C PRO A 95 7.15 -3.13 -18.92
N ILE A 96 7.75 -1.95 -19.07
CA ILE A 96 8.98 -1.75 -19.85
C ILE A 96 10.16 -1.45 -18.91
N PRO A 97 11.41 -1.70 -19.36
CA PRO A 97 12.60 -1.26 -18.63
C PRO A 97 12.58 0.27 -18.46
N CYS A 98 12.70 0.74 -17.23
CA CYS A 98 12.66 2.17 -16.91
C CYS A 98 13.93 2.62 -16.21
N PRO A 99 14.29 3.91 -16.32
CA PRO A 99 15.31 4.52 -15.47
C PRO A 99 15.03 4.26 -13.98
N SER A 100 16.09 4.18 -13.17
CA SER A 100 16.01 3.86 -11.73
C SER A 100 15.01 4.74 -10.99
N ASP A 101 14.99 6.05 -11.28
CA ASP A 101 14.13 7.01 -10.58
C ASP A 101 12.64 6.79 -10.89
N SER A 102 12.32 6.49 -12.15
CA SER A 102 10.94 6.16 -12.55
C SER A 102 10.46 4.86 -11.91
N SER A 103 11.34 3.86 -11.84
CA SER A 103 11.06 2.59 -11.17
C SER A 103 10.85 2.78 -9.65
N ALA A 104 11.71 3.57 -8.99
CA ALA A 104 11.61 3.86 -7.55
C ALA A 104 10.34 4.67 -7.21
N ALA A 105 9.98 5.63 -8.05
CA ALA A 105 8.74 6.40 -7.92
C ALA A 105 7.52 5.47 -8.02
N LEU A 106 7.48 4.58 -9.01
CA LEU A 106 6.37 3.65 -9.20
C LEU A 106 6.27 2.63 -8.06
N GLN A 107 7.39 2.08 -7.58
CA GLN A 107 7.43 1.19 -6.43
C GLN A 107 6.92 1.88 -5.16
N SER A 108 7.27 3.15 -4.96
CA SER A 108 6.76 3.94 -3.83
C SER A 108 5.24 4.11 -3.88
N ILE A 109 4.67 4.34 -5.07
CA ILE A 109 3.22 4.40 -5.26
C ILE A 109 2.58 3.02 -5.03
N ALA A 110 3.17 1.96 -5.59
CA ALA A 110 2.68 0.60 -5.43
C ALA A 110 2.61 0.19 -3.95
N LYS A 111 3.64 0.54 -3.16
CA LYS A 111 3.68 0.31 -1.71
C LYS A 111 2.56 1.06 -0.99
N ALA A 112 2.26 2.30 -1.38
CA ALA A 112 1.15 3.06 -0.80
C ALA A 112 -0.22 2.46 -1.15
N PHE A 113 -0.31 1.66 -2.22
CA PHE A 113 -1.52 0.95 -2.64
C PHE A 113 -1.56 -0.50 -2.14
N ASP A 114 -0.72 -0.88 -1.17
CA ASP A 114 -0.74 -2.23 -0.62
C ASP A 114 -1.85 -2.39 0.43
N GLY A 115 -2.99 -2.91 -0.01
CA GLY A 115 -4.11 -3.23 0.86
C GLY A 115 -4.90 -2.01 1.36
N ARG A 116 -5.10 -1.91 2.67
CA ARG A 116 -5.92 -0.88 3.30
C ARG A 116 -5.04 0.24 3.84
N THR A 117 -5.27 1.46 3.37
CA THR A 117 -4.51 2.64 3.79
C THR A 117 -5.42 3.77 4.27
N VAL A 118 -5.00 4.46 5.32
CA VAL A 118 -5.67 5.67 5.80
C VAL A 118 -5.26 6.83 4.90
N TYR A 119 -6.22 7.68 4.55
CA TYR A 119 -5.96 8.90 3.79
C TYR A 119 -6.51 10.12 4.52
N THR A 120 -5.86 11.26 4.31
CA THR A 120 -6.39 12.56 4.69
C THR A 120 -6.43 13.45 3.46
N LEU A 121 -7.57 14.13 3.28
CA LEU A 121 -7.81 15.01 2.15
C LEU A 121 -8.06 16.43 2.68
N SER A 122 -7.14 17.34 2.36
CA SER A 122 -7.23 18.76 2.65
C SER A 122 -6.84 19.50 1.39
N TRP A 123 -7.82 19.78 0.53
CA TRP A 123 -7.59 20.32 -0.82
C TRP A 123 -6.65 21.54 -0.81
N PRO A 124 -5.63 21.60 -1.70
CA PRO A 124 -5.35 20.67 -2.80
C PRO A 124 -4.45 19.49 -2.42
N THR A 125 -4.27 19.19 -1.14
CA THR A 125 -3.35 18.15 -0.66
C THR A 125 -4.08 16.86 -0.29
N LEU A 126 -3.59 15.75 -0.79
CA LEU A 126 -4.00 14.40 -0.41
C LEU A 126 -2.80 13.66 0.19
N ARG A 127 -2.96 13.07 1.36
CA ARG A 127 -1.94 12.25 2.01
C ARG A 127 -2.45 10.83 2.15
N ILE A 128 -1.64 9.86 1.73
CA ILE A 128 -1.91 8.43 1.82
C ILE A 128 -0.79 7.79 2.65
N ASP A 129 -1.15 7.06 3.71
CA ASP A 129 -0.22 6.35 4.60
C ASP A 129 0.93 7.19 5.19
N HIS A 130 0.77 8.51 5.30
CA HIS A 130 1.83 9.49 5.63
C HIS A 130 3.06 9.50 4.69
N SER A 131 3.17 8.52 3.81
CA SER A 131 4.34 8.24 2.98
C SER A 131 4.21 8.79 1.56
N LEU A 132 2.97 8.99 1.09
CA LEU A 132 2.67 9.54 -0.21
C LEU A 132 1.87 10.83 -0.06
N VAL A 133 2.49 11.95 -0.44
CA VAL A 133 1.83 13.27 -0.48
C VAL A 133 1.57 13.62 -1.93
N LEU A 134 0.34 14.00 -2.22
CA LEU A 134 -0.14 14.31 -3.55
C LEU A 134 -0.76 15.71 -3.57
N THR A 135 -0.68 16.40 -4.69
CA THR A 135 -1.34 17.70 -4.91
C THR A 135 -2.27 17.66 -6.12
N GLY A 136 -3.53 18.03 -5.89
CA GLY A 136 -4.56 18.13 -6.92
C GLY A 136 -4.35 19.37 -7.79
N ARG A 137 -4.61 19.21 -9.09
CA ARG A 137 -4.78 20.30 -10.05
C ARG A 137 -6.00 20.06 -10.92
#